data_AF-A0A7X5QRV5-F1
#
_entry.id   AF-A0A7X5QRV5-F1
#
_cell.length_a   1.000
_cell.length_b   1.000
_cell.length_c   1.000
_cell.angle_alpha   90.00
_cell.angle_beta   90.00
_cell.angle_gamma   90.00
#
_symmetry.space_group_name_H-M   'P 1'
#
loop_
_entity.id
_entity.type
_entity.pdbx_description
1 polymer ?
#
loop_
_entity_poly.entity_id
_entity_poly.type
_entity_poly.pdbx_seq_one_letter_code
_entity_poly.pdbx_strand_id
1 'polypeptide(L)'
;MDRFGEVRATTHRDGDDLLSAGLGLRGLAGAPVPFTRPAAPTPAELRRRAIQSCWKGIADLGPLGGFGTLYGRVPDVPGREFAAFTTLNGAKAPHRVLVQVPDAFDRAKRCLVVTASPGTRGVYGSIAVAGAWGLPRGCAVAYTDKAAGSGYFDTADGSGVALDGTRAKAGEAPLEFEPAGMRAEAGIAVKHAHSGDHPEADWGRHVLQAARFGLAMLDRAFPDEAPFTPANTRIIATGLSNGGGAVLRAAGEDTDGILSAVVALAPNIHVAGHGRPFYDYATEAAVLLPAALAAPDFDGLPFARVGGAQPPAWALRAASLRAHGRLSGLLPPAQAAEALAMLRASGWQDEALAVGASSTSLDIWRTVTVAYASAYLRRSAGGMPCGFSYRPQHTGGVAGPVDAIVRAAWWADGSGSPPGAGILLAGGSDLSMDPTLPGNLCLRDLWTGQGSETTRLRAAVDATAAALPREDLPILVVHGAQDGLLPVAFTSEPYVAWLRASGRSPVFWKVPYAQHFDAFLAFPDFGDRHAPLLPFGYAALDRAWACLAEGRPLPEDAAVRDTRPRGPGAFTASALAVPAG
;
A
#
# COMPACT_ATOMS: atom_id res chain seq x y z
N MET A 1 5.45 6.64 27.62
CA MET A 1 6.66 5.96 27.09
C MET A 1 6.18 4.77 26.26
N ASP A 2 6.65 4.63 25.02
CA ASP A 2 6.29 3.50 24.18
C ASP A 2 6.82 2.19 24.79
N ARG A 3 6.06 1.10 24.66
CA ARG A 3 6.47 -0.25 25.08
C ARG A 3 6.71 -1.10 23.85
N PHE A 4 7.97 -1.39 23.58
CA PHE A 4 8.36 -2.34 22.54
C PHE A 4 8.30 -3.76 23.12
N GLY A 5 7.81 -4.72 22.34
CA GLY A 5 7.91 -6.14 22.68
C GLY A 5 9.35 -6.64 22.64
N GLU A 6 9.52 -7.94 22.79
CA GLU A 6 10.85 -8.57 22.67
C GLU A 6 11.47 -8.26 21.30
N VAL A 7 12.71 -7.76 21.32
CA VAL A 7 13.44 -7.35 20.13
C VAL A 7 14.29 -8.51 19.64
N ARG A 8 13.94 -9.04 18.46
CA ARG A 8 14.73 -10.03 17.74
C ARG A 8 15.78 -9.32 16.88
N ALA A 9 17.05 -9.67 17.04
CA ALA A 9 18.15 -9.15 16.24
C ALA A 9 18.73 -10.23 15.30
N THR A 10 18.96 -9.89 14.03
CA THR A 10 19.67 -10.73 13.05
C THR A 10 20.78 -9.97 12.33
N THR A 11 21.74 -10.74 11.80
CA THR A 11 22.87 -10.25 11.02
C THR A 11 22.77 -10.80 9.60
N HIS A 12 23.07 -9.97 8.60
CA HIS A 12 22.95 -10.28 7.18
C HIS A 12 24.26 -9.86 6.48
N ARG A 13 25.08 -10.85 6.12
CA ARG A 13 26.40 -10.74 5.46
C ARG A 13 26.64 -12.01 4.64
N ASP A 14 27.74 -12.04 3.88
CA ASP A 14 28.28 -13.26 3.26
C ASP A 14 27.27 -14.01 2.35
N GLY A 15 26.67 -13.29 1.41
CA GLY A 15 25.63 -13.85 0.52
C GLY A 15 24.20 -13.65 1.03
N ASP A 16 24.02 -12.85 2.07
CA ASP A 16 22.77 -12.24 2.51
C ASP A 16 22.99 -10.74 2.77
N ASP A 17 21.94 -9.94 2.61
CA ASP A 17 22.02 -8.49 2.75
C ASP A 17 20.66 -7.90 3.17
N LEU A 18 20.68 -6.65 3.62
CA LEU A 18 19.48 -5.96 4.12
C LEU A 18 18.48 -5.62 3.00
N LEU A 19 18.96 -5.30 1.79
CA LEU A 19 18.15 -4.74 0.72
C LEU A 19 17.49 -5.80 -0.17
N SER A 20 18.21 -6.89 -0.44
CA SER A 20 17.81 -7.91 -1.42
C SER A 20 17.77 -9.33 -0.86
N ALA A 21 18.19 -9.54 0.38
CA ALA A 21 18.32 -10.87 1.00
C ALA A 21 19.25 -11.83 0.23
N GLY A 22 20.33 -11.29 -0.35
CA GLY A 22 21.32 -12.01 -1.16
C GLY A 22 20.90 -12.25 -2.61
N LEU A 23 19.75 -11.71 -3.05
CA LEU A 23 19.21 -11.97 -4.39
C LEU A 23 19.84 -11.10 -5.48
N GLY A 24 20.25 -9.89 -5.12
CA GLY A 24 20.57 -8.82 -6.06
C GLY A 24 19.42 -8.52 -7.02
N LEU A 25 19.64 -7.64 -8.00
CA LEU A 25 18.62 -7.28 -8.97
C LEU A 25 18.09 -8.49 -9.77
N ARG A 26 18.99 -9.40 -10.18
CA ARG A 26 18.62 -10.58 -10.96
C ARG A 26 17.69 -11.52 -10.19
N GLY A 27 17.98 -11.80 -8.92
CA GLY A 27 17.14 -12.66 -8.09
C GLY A 27 15.81 -12.01 -7.73
N LEU A 28 15.79 -10.68 -7.53
CA LEU A 28 14.54 -9.94 -7.31
C LEU A 28 13.61 -10.00 -8.53
N ALA A 29 14.15 -9.85 -9.74
CA ALA A 29 13.38 -9.95 -10.98
C ALA A 29 13.04 -11.40 -11.38
N GLY A 30 13.84 -12.38 -10.95
CA GLY A 30 13.74 -13.78 -11.33
C GLY A 30 12.53 -14.53 -10.78
N ALA A 31 12.42 -15.84 -11.02
CA ALA A 31 11.33 -16.66 -10.50
C ALA A 31 11.23 -16.63 -8.97
N PRO A 32 10.04 -16.87 -8.39
CA PRO A 32 9.88 -17.15 -6.98
C PRO A 32 10.98 -18.01 -6.36
N VAL A 33 11.65 -17.50 -5.32
CA VAL A 33 12.64 -18.33 -4.60
C VAL A 33 11.94 -19.51 -3.92
N PRO A 34 12.39 -20.75 -4.14
CA PRO A 34 11.74 -21.91 -3.55
C PRO A 34 12.09 -22.06 -2.07
N PHE A 35 11.23 -22.76 -1.35
CA PHE A 35 11.54 -23.27 -0.02
C PHE A 35 12.12 -24.67 -0.11
N THR A 36 13.16 -24.97 0.66
CA THR A 36 13.76 -26.30 0.72
C THR A 36 12.77 -27.33 1.27
N ARG A 37 12.01 -26.94 2.30
CA ARG A 37 10.89 -27.71 2.86
C ARG A 37 9.63 -26.84 2.85
N PRO A 38 8.80 -26.91 1.79
CA PRO A 38 7.69 -25.96 1.62
C PRO A 38 6.64 -25.97 2.74
N ALA A 39 6.44 -27.08 3.44
CA ALA A 39 5.52 -27.15 4.58
C ALA A 39 6.10 -26.59 5.90
N ALA A 40 7.41 -26.34 5.94
CA ALA A 40 8.14 -25.84 7.11
C ALA A 40 9.37 -25.01 6.69
N PRO A 41 9.14 -23.88 5.99
CA PRO A 41 10.23 -23.01 5.56
C PRO A 41 10.91 -22.37 6.76
N THR A 42 12.22 -22.14 6.64
CA THR A 42 13.01 -21.48 7.69
C THR A 42 12.72 -19.97 7.73
N PRO A 43 12.98 -19.28 8.86
CA PRO A 43 12.87 -17.82 8.93
C PRO A 43 13.65 -17.08 7.84
N ALA A 44 14.85 -17.57 7.49
CA ALA A 44 15.69 -16.96 6.45
C ALA A 44 15.09 -17.11 5.05
N GLU A 45 14.55 -18.28 4.72
CA GLU A 45 13.84 -18.52 3.45
C GLU A 45 12.58 -17.65 3.34
N LEU A 46 11.80 -17.54 4.42
CA LEU A 46 10.61 -16.70 4.49
C LEU A 46 10.94 -15.22 4.32
N ARG A 47 11.96 -14.71 5.01
CA ARG A 47 12.45 -13.33 4.85
C ARG A 47 12.86 -13.05 3.40
N ARG A 48 13.67 -13.93 2.82
CA ARG A 48 14.15 -13.79 1.43
C ARG A 48 12.98 -13.76 0.44
N ARG A 49 12.01 -14.67 0.61
CA ARG A 49 10.78 -14.71 -0.20
C ARG A 49 9.93 -13.45 -0.01
N ALA A 50 9.75 -12.98 1.23
CA ALA A 50 8.97 -11.79 1.54
C ALA A 50 9.56 -10.52 0.90
N ILE A 51 10.88 -10.35 0.99
CA ILE A 51 11.60 -9.24 0.34
C ILE A 51 11.41 -9.31 -1.18
N GLN A 52 11.61 -10.48 -1.80
CA GLN A 52 11.39 -10.65 -3.24
C GLN A 52 9.96 -10.28 -3.67
N SER A 53 8.95 -10.77 -2.94
CA SER A 53 7.53 -10.49 -3.22
C SER A 53 7.18 -9.02 -3.03
N CYS A 54 7.75 -8.34 -2.03
CA CYS A 54 7.53 -6.91 -1.79
C CYS A 54 8.16 -6.05 -2.89
N TRP A 55 9.36 -6.39 -3.36
CA TRP A 55 10.00 -5.72 -4.50
C TRP A 55 9.15 -5.81 -5.77
N LYS A 56 8.74 -7.01 -6.16
CA LYS A 56 7.89 -7.26 -7.34
C LYS A 56 6.52 -6.62 -7.24
N GLY A 57 6.03 -6.44 -6.02
CA GLY A 57 4.74 -5.83 -5.75
C GLY A 57 4.71 -4.32 -5.87
N ILE A 58 5.87 -3.66 -6.08
CA ILE A 58 6.03 -2.21 -6.06
C ILE A 58 6.80 -1.71 -7.28
N ALA A 59 8.02 -2.21 -7.53
CA ALA A 59 8.89 -1.68 -8.58
C ALA A 59 8.67 -2.39 -9.92
N ASP A 60 8.85 -1.66 -11.02
CA ASP A 60 9.04 -2.26 -12.34
C ASP A 60 10.48 -2.80 -12.44
N LEU A 61 10.62 -4.11 -12.22
CA LEU A 61 11.88 -4.83 -12.38
C LEU A 61 12.07 -5.40 -13.80
N GLY A 62 11.17 -5.06 -14.72
CA GLY A 62 11.23 -5.48 -16.11
C GLY A 62 12.38 -4.81 -16.88
N PRO A 63 12.85 -5.42 -17.97
CA PRO A 63 14.00 -4.90 -18.73
C PRO A 63 13.73 -3.57 -19.43
N LEU A 64 12.46 -3.17 -19.60
CA LEU A 64 12.06 -1.93 -20.25
C LEU A 64 11.83 -0.76 -19.27
N GLY A 65 11.71 -1.08 -17.97
CA GLY A 65 11.31 -0.16 -16.91
C GLY A 65 12.40 0.80 -16.42
N GLY A 66 13.66 0.55 -16.77
CA GLY A 66 14.81 1.41 -16.42
C GLY A 66 15.34 1.25 -14.99
N PHE A 67 14.74 0.41 -14.14
CA PHE A 67 15.26 0.16 -12.79
C PHE A 67 16.59 -0.60 -12.85
N GLY A 68 17.62 -0.09 -12.16
CA GLY A 68 18.97 -0.63 -12.17
C GLY A 68 19.85 -0.16 -13.35
N THR A 69 19.30 0.59 -14.30
CA THR A 69 20.05 1.19 -15.43
C THR A 69 19.92 2.71 -15.48
N LEU A 70 18.71 3.25 -15.39
CA LEU A 70 18.42 4.69 -15.40
C LEU A 70 18.23 5.26 -14.01
N TYR A 71 17.60 4.49 -13.13
CA TYR A 71 17.32 4.88 -11.75
C TYR A 71 17.34 3.67 -10.83
N GLY A 72 17.55 3.92 -9.55
CA GLY A 72 17.63 2.85 -8.55
C GLY A 72 18.83 1.92 -8.74
N ARG A 73 19.14 1.17 -7.70
CA ARG A 73 20.16 0.12 -7.71
C ARG A 73 19.88 -0.86 -6.58
N VAL A 74 20.44 -2.06 -6.68
CA VAL A 74 20.35 -3.10 -5.64
C VAL A 74 21.78 -3.53 -5.26
N PRO A 75 22.57 -2.64 -4.63
CA PRO A 75 23.89 -3.02 -4.14
C PRO A 75 23.77 -4.01 -2.98
N ASP A 76 24.85 -4.75 -2.74
CA ASP A 76 25.00 -5.52 -1.51
C ASP A 76 25.11 -4.57 -0.31
N VAL A 77 24.24 -4.74 0.68
CA VAL A 77 24.22 -3.93 1.89
C VAL A 77 24.24 -4.82 3.13
N PRO A 78 25.42 -5.21 3.63
CA PRO A 78 25.55 -5.97 4.86
C PRO A 78 25.11 -5.14 6.07
N GLY A 79 24.59 -5.81 7.10
CA GLY A 79 24.23 -5.15 8.34
C GLY A 79 23.40 -5.99 9.28
N ARG A 80 22.61 -5.30 10.11
CA ARG A 80 21.78 -5.92 11.14
C ARG A 80 20.32 -5.49 11.03
N GLU A 81 19.43 -6.38 11.41
CA GLU A 81 18.00 -6.14 11.50
C GLU A 81 17.52 -6.29 12.94
N PHE A 82 16.62 -5.41 13.37
CA PHE A 82 15.93 -5.49 14.64
C PHE A 82 14.43 -5.49 14.40
N ALA A 83 13.72 -6.54 14.83
CA ALA A 83 12.28 -6.65 14.66
C ALA A 83 11.59 -6.79 16.02
N ALA A 84 10.38 -6.24 16.13
CA ALA A 84 9.52 -6.42 17.29
C ALA A 84 8.03 -6.33 16.88
N PHE A 85 7.17 -6.92 17.71
CA PHE A 85 5.77 -6.52 17.78
C PHE A 85 5.63 -5.40 18.80
N THR A 86 4.85 -4.37 18.46
CA THR A 86 4.59 -3.23 19.32
C THR A 86 3.11 -2.85 19.23
N THR A 87 2.58 -2.27 20.29
CA THR A 87 1.17 -1.91 20.38
C THR A 87 1.07 -0.42 20.71
N LEU A 88 0.25 0.31 19.97
CA LEU A 88 -0.07 1.69 20.32
C LEU A 88 -0.90 1.72 21.60
N ASN A 89 -0.74 2.78 22.39
CA ASN A 89 -1.62 3.00 23.54
C ASN A 89 -3.09 3.05 23.08
N GLY A 90 -3.91 2.15 23.63
CA GLY A 90 -5.34 2.01 23.32
C GLY A 90 -5.67 1.00 22.21
N ALA A 91 -4.68 0.51 21.46
CA ALA A 91 -4.87 -0.54 20.46
C ALA A 91 -4.85 -1.94 21.10
N LYS A 92 -5.54 -2.89 20.48
CA LYS A 92 -5.58 -4.30 20.90
C LYS A 92 -4.59 -5.16 20.12
N ALA A 93 -4.52 -4.95 18.80
CA ALA A 93 -3.63 -5.70 17.93
C ALA A 93 -2.25 -5.01 17.81
N PRO A 94 -1.15 -5.77 17.76
CA PRO A 94 0.16 -5.20 17.54
C PRO A 94 0.37 -4.84 16.06
N HIS A 95 1.28 -3.91 15.82
CA HIS A 95 1.92 -3.71 14.52
C HIS A 95 3.35 -4.21 14.56
N ARG A 96 3.85 -4.66 13.42
CA ARG A 96 5.24 -5.12 13.27
C ARG A 96 6.11 -3.92 12.93
N VAL A 97 7.19 -3.75 13.68
CA VAL A 97 8.27 -2.79 13.38
C VAL A 97 9.56 -3.53 13.06
N LEU A 98 10.33 -2.97 12.14
CA LEU A 98 11.65 -3.48 11.73
C LEU A 98 12.61 -2.29 11.56
N VAL A 99 13.84 -2.41 12.02
CA VAL A 99 14.91 -1.44 11.74
C VAL A 99 16.06 -2.18 11.06
N GLN A 100 16.40 -1.74 9.86
CA GLN A 100 17.57 -2.20 9.13
C GLN A 100 18.70 -1.17 9.32
N VAL A 101 19.82 -1.61 9.88
CA VAL A 101 21.00 -0.76 10.14
C VAL A 101 22.17 -1.29 9.31
N PRO A 102 22.60 -0.58 8.25
CA PRO A 102 23.73 -1.02 7.45
C PRO A 102 25.03 -0.95 8.26
N ASP A 103 25.98 -1.83 7.99
CA ASP A 103 27.31 -1.75 8.61
C ASP A 103 28.02 -0.44 8.25
N ALA A 104 27.76 0.07 7.04
CA ALA A 104 28.23 1.36 6.55
C ALA A 104 27.36 2.55 7.01
N PHE A 105 26.62 2.43 8.12
CA PHE A 105 25.86 3.53 8.68
C PHE A 105 26.75 4.76 8.93
N ASP A 106 26.35 5.90 8.38
CA ASP A 106 27.11 7.15 8.45
C ASP A 106 26.80 7.87 9.77
N ARG A 107 27.68 7.66 10.75
CA ARG A 107 27.56 8.19 12.11
C ARG A 107 27.68 9.72 12.18
N ALA A 108 28.26 10.36 11.18
CA ALA A 108 28.34 11.82 11.10
C ALA A 108 27.04 12.42 10.55
N LYS A 109 26.44 11.78 9.55
CA LYS A 109 25.16 12.20 8.98
C LYS A 109 23.97 11.95 9.92
N ARG A 110 24.03 10.86 10.70
CA ARG A 110 22.95 10.38 11.60
C ARG A 110 21.59 10.41 10.91
N CYS A 111 21.44 9.59 9.87
CA CYS A 111 20.26 9.56 9.03
C CYS A 111 19.35 8.37 9.37
N LEU A 112 18.08 8.64 9.65
CA LEU A 112 17.05 7.62 9.81
C LEU A 112 15.93 7.88 8.81
N VAL A 113 15.67 6.92 7.93
CA VAL A 113 14.48 6.93 7.08
C VAL A 113 13.39 6.13 7.79
N VAL A 114 12.20 6.70 7.93
CA VAL A 114 11.05 6.02 8.55
C VAL A 114 9.97 5.84 7.51
N THR A 115 9.38 4.65 7.45
CA THR A 115 8.43 4.32 6.39
C THR A 115 7.31 3.43 6.88
N ALA A 116 6.18 3.50 6.17
CA ALA A 116 5.05 2.62 6.35
C ALA A 116 4.76 1.87 5.05
N SER A 117 4.29 0.63 5.21
CA SER A 117 4.02 -0.25 4.08
C SER A 117 2.89 0.28 3.18
N PRO A 118 2.97 0.15 1.85
CA PRO A 118 1.89 0.51 0.93
C PRO A 118 0.74 -0.50 1.02
N GLY A 119 -0.48 -0.07 0.68
CA GLY A 119 -1.67 -0.90 0.76
C GLY A 119 -1.88 -1.50 2.16
N THR A 120 -2.00 -2.82 2.23
CA THR A 120 -2.09 -3.62 3.47
C THR A 120 -0.85 -4.50 3.66
N ARG A 121 0.24 -4.30 2.90
CA ARG A 121 1.40 -5.21 2.89
C ARG A 121 2.08 -5.33 4.26
N GLY A 122 2.84 -6.41 4.44
CA GLY A 122 3.71 -6.62 5.60
C GLY A 122 4.91 -5.68 5.64
N VAL A 123 5.69 -5.75 6.72
CA VAL A 123 6.72 -4.75 7.10
C VAL A 123 7.77 -4.42 6.02
N TYR A 124 8.10 -5.35 5.12
CA TYR A 124 9.03 -5.10 4.01
C TYR A 124 8.40 -4.37 2.82
N GLY A 125 7.10 -4.02 2.89
CA GLY A 125 6.31 -3.56 1.75
C GLY A 125 6.85 -2.29 1.10
N SER A 126 7.58 -1.44 1.82
CA SER A 126 8.20 -0.22 1.30
C SER A 126 9.70 -0.33 1.06
N ILE A 127 10.26 -1.55 1.01
CA ILE A 127 11.71 -1.75 0.80
C ILE A 127 12.20 -1.16 -0.53
N ALA A 128 11.39 -1.27 -1.58
CA ALA A 128 11.65 -0.68 -2.88
C ALA A 128 11.52 0.86 -2.90
N VAL A 129 11.05 1.50 -1.84
CA VAL A 129 10.94 2.97 -1.73
C VAL A 129 11.99 3.50 -0.76
N ALA A 130 11.87 3.12 0.52
CA ALA A 130 12.72 3.63 1.58
C ALA A 130 14.07 2.91 1.67
N GLY A 131 14.06 1.58 1.56
CA GLY A 131 15.27 0.74 1.68
C GLY A 131 16.25 1.00 0.56
N ALA A 132 15.75 0.96 -0.68
CA ALA A 132 16.52 1.19 -1.90
C ALA A 132 17.18 2.57 -1.96
N TRP A 133 16.57 3.58 -1.34
CA TRP A 133 17.16 4.91 -1.25
C TRP A 133 18.11 5.04 -0.05
N GLY A 134 17.65 4.70 1.16
CA GLY A 134 18.33 5.00 2.41
C GLY A 134 19.53 4.10 2.73
N LEU A 135 19.37 2.78 2.61
CA LEU A 135 20.41 1.83 3.03
C LEU A 135 21.74 2.03 2.26
N PRO A 136 21.74 2.19 0.92
CA PRO A 136 22.98 2.42 0.18
C PRO A 136 23.63 3.79 0.42
N ARG A 137 22.97 4.69 1.17
CA ARG A 137 23.45 6.03 1.51
C ARG A 137 23.96 6.13 2.96
N GLY A 138 24.04 5.00 3.67
CA GLY A 138 24.46 4.96 5.07
C GLY A 138 23.38 5.43 6.05
N CYS A 139 22.11 5.46 5.63
CA CYS A 139 20.98 5.68 6.54
C CYS A 139 20.49 4.35 7.13
N ALA A 140 20.06 4.36 8.38
CA ALA A 140 19.20 3.29 8.89
C ALA A 140 17.78 3.48 8.36
N VAL A 141 17.01 2.39 8.23
CA VAL A 141 15.62 2.45 7.78
C VAL A 141 14.70 1.73 8.77
N ALA A 142 13.73 2.45 9.31
CA ALA A 142 12.70 1.93 10.20
C ALA A 142 11.38 1.76 9.44
N TYR A 143 10.82 0.56 9.50
CA TYR A 143 9.61 0.15 8.82
C TYR A 143 8.49 -0.15 9.82
N THR A 144 7.25 0.12 9.41
CA THR A 144 6.04 -0.39 10.07
C THR A 144 5.08 -1.01 9.06
N ASP A 145 4.44 -2.11 9.46
CA ASP A 145 3.28 -2.66 8.76
C ASP A 145 1.99 -1.85 9.04
N LYS A 146 2.04 -0.83 9.90
CA LYS A 146 0.94 0.08 10.28
C LYS A 146 -0.35 -0.66 10.70
N ALA A 147 -0.17 -1.74 11.47
CA ALA A 147 -1.20 -2.68 11.91
C ALA A 147 -1.97 -3.34 10.74
N ALA A 148 -1.30 -3.46 9.60
CA ALA A 148 -1.68 -4.29 8.47
C ALA A 148 -0.80 -5.54 8.41
N GLY A 149 -0.51 -6.08 7.23
CA GLY A 149 0.37 -7.23 7.07
C GLY A 149 -0.32 -8.52 6.65
N SER A 150 0.52 -9.47 6.25
CA SER A 150 0.18 -10.80 5.74
C SER A 150 0.29 -11.88 6.82
N GLY A 151 0.45 -11.52 8.10
CA GLY A 151 0.36 -12.42 9.24
C GLY A 151 -1.06 -12.92 9.50
N TYR A 152 -1.66 -13.57 8.51
CA TYR A 152 -3.03 -14.08 8.56
C TYR A 152 -3.16 -15.17 9.62
N PHE A 153 -4.31 -15.18 10.30
CA PHE A 153 -4.65 -16.21 11.27
C PHE A 153 -5.63 -17.21 10.64
N ASP A 154 -5.25 -18.48 10.62
CA ASP A 154 -6.12 -19.60 10.22
C ASP A 154 -6.93 -20.03 11.45
N THR A 155 -8.23 -19.78 11.42
CA THR A 155 -9.11 -20.09 12.57
C THR A 155 -9.36 -21.57 12.74
N ALA A 156 -9.33 -22.35 11.64
CA ALA A 156 -9.52 -23.79 11.68
C ALA A 156 -8.28 -24.49 12.24
N ASP A 157 -7.08 -24.02 11.87
CA ASP A 157 -5.83 -24.53 12.42
C ASP A 157 -5.47 -23.91 13.78
N GLY A 158 -6.07 -22.78 14.16
CA GLY A 158 -5.80 -22.08 15.43
C GLY A 158 -4.37 -21.52 15.48
N SER A 159 -3.96 -20.83 14.43
CA SER A 159 -2.54 -20.51 14.20
C SER A 159 -2.35 -19.22 13.42
N GLY A 160 -1.22 -18.56 13.64
CA GLY A 160 -0.83 -17.35 12.93
C GLY A 160 0.67 -17.31 12.68
N VAL A 161 1.18 -16.10 12.48
CA VAL A 161 2.57 -15.87 12.08
C VAL A 161 3.36 -15.23 13.22
N ALA A 162 4.47 -15.85 13.61
CA ALA A 162 5.39 -15.37 14.63
C ALA A 162 6.28 -14.23 14.11
N LEU A 163 7.06 -13.63 15.01
CA LEU A 163 7.93 -12.49 14.67
C LEU A 163 9.01 -12.82 13.63
N ASP A 164 9.42 -14.08 13.50
CA ASP A 164 10.40 -14.51 12.50
C ASP A 164 9.78 -14.93 11.15
N GLY A 165 8.46 -14.78 11.02
CA GLY A 165 7.69 -15.12 9.82
C GLY A 165 7.20 -16.56 9.77
N THR A 166 7.71 -17.44 10.64
CA THR A 166 7.22 -18.82 10.73
C THR A 166 5.84 -18.87 11.35
N ARG A 167 5.15 -20.00 11.21
CA ARG A 167 3.85 -20.15 11.87
C ARG A 167 3.95 -20.86 13.21
N ALA A 168 3.10 -20.45 14.14
CA ALA A 168 2.92 -21.08 15.45
C ALA A 168 1.43 -21.16 15.81
N LYS A 169 1.06 -22.08 16.72
CA LYS A 169 -0.30 -22.11 17.27
C LYS A 169 -0.51 -20.92 18.22
N ALA A 170 -1.77 -20.52 18.38
CA ALA A 170 -2.16 -19.53 19.37
C ALA A 170 -1.61 -19.92 20.76
N GLY A 171 -0.99 -18.96 21.45
CA GLY A 171 -0.40 -19.16 22.77
C GLY A 171 0.99 -19.83 22.81
N GLU A 172 1.52 -20.38 21.71
CA GLU A 172 2.88 -20.96 21.69
C GLU A 172 3.99 -19.90 21.56
N ALA A 173 3.70 -18.80 20.87
CA ALA A 173 4.60 -17.67 20.67
C ALA A 173 3.79 -16.39 20.40
N PRO A 174 4.38 -15.18 20.58
CA PRO A 174 3.74 -13.95 20.12
C PRO A 174 3.46 -14.01 18.61
N LEU A 175 2.20 -13.79 18.23
CA LEU A 175 1.76 -13.77 16.84
C LEU A 175 1.51 -12.33 16.37
N GLU A 176 1.68 -12.11 15.06
CA GLU A 176 1.40 -10.83 14.40
C GLU A 176 -0.07 -10.43 14.55
N PHE A 177 -0.97 -11.41 14.58
CA PHE A 177 -2.38 -11.24 14.86
C PHE A 177 -2.97 -12.52 15.45
N GLU A 178 -3.57 -12.42 16.63
CA GLU A 178 -4.27 -13.51 17.31
C GLU A 178 -5.66 -13.02 17.73
N PRO A 179 -6.72 -13.32 16.96
CA PRO A 179 -8.07 -12.89 17.30
C PRO A 179 -8.63 -13.71 18.47
N ALA A 180 -9.12 -13.03 19.51
CA ALA A 180 -9.72 -13.69 20.67
C ALA A 180 -11.11 -14.27 20.37
N GLY A 181 -11.39 -15.47 20.90
CA GLY A 181 -12.73 -16.06 20.92
C GLY A 181 -13.32 -16.41 19.55
N MET A 182 -12.47 -16.60 18.54
CA MET A 182 -12.92 -16.88 17.18
C MET A 182 -13.27 -18.37 16.99
N ARG A 183 -14.40 -18.63 16.35
CA ARG A 183 -14.81 -20.01 15.99
C ARG A 183 -13.90 -20.58 14.90
N ALA A 184 -13.68 -21.89 14.92
CA ALA A 184 -12.88 -22.58 13.91
C ALA A 184 -13.42 -22.43 12.48
N GLU A 185 -14.73 -22.18 12.35
CA GLU A 185 -15.38 -22.00 11.05
C GLU A 185 -15.41 -20.54 10.58
N ALA A 186 -14.77 -19.60 11.28
CA ALA A 186 -14.78 -18.18 10.91
C ALA A 186 -13.95 -17.87 9.65
N GLY A 187 -13.09 -18.80 9.21
CA GLY A 187 -12.27 -18.66 8.00
C GLY A 187 -10.90 -18.08 8.30
N ILE A 188 -10.42 -17.16 7.46
CA ILE A 188 -9.10 -16.55 7.61
C ILE A 188 -9.24 -15.14 8.17
N ALA A 189 -8.58 -14.88 9.31
CA ALA A 189 -8.62 -13.57 9.93
C ALA A 189 -7.41 -12.72 9.51
N VAL A 190 -7.70 -11.58 8.90
CA VAL A 190 -6.74 -10.56 8.47
C VAL A 190 -6.70 -9.40 9.47
N LYS A 191 -5.52 -9.01 9.97
CA LYS A 191 -5.35 -7.98 11.01
C LYS A 191 -5.98 -6.64 10.67
N HIS A 192 -5.71 -6.12 9.47
CA HIS A 192 -6.25 -4.82 9.03
C HIS A 192 -7.79 -4.80 9.07
N ALA A 193 -8.42 -5.88 8.64
CA ALA A 193 -9.88 -5.98 8.53
C ALA A 193 -10.57 -6.38 9.85
N HIS A 194 -9.90 -7.16 10.73
CA HIS A 194 -10.56 -7.85 11.85
C HIS A 194 -9.96 -7.65 13.22
N SER A 195 -8.97 -6.77 13.37
CA SER A 195 -8.39 -6.45 14.69
C SER A 195 -9.42 -5.89 15.69
N GLY A 196 -10.49 -5.28 15.18
CA GLY A 196 -11.47 -4.54 15.98
C GLY A 196 -10.94 -3.18 16.46
N ASP A 197 -9.70 -2.83 16.09
CA ASP A 197 -9.14 -1.49 16.21
C ASP A 197 -9.55 -0.66 14.99
N HIS A 198 -9.03 0.58 14.89
CA HIS A 198 -9.17 1.41 13.69
C HIS A 198 -7.78 1.79 13.13
N PRO A 199 -7.03 0.82 12.54
CA PRO A 199 -5.64 1.02 12.15
C PRO A 199 -5.40 2.27 11.31
N GLU A 200 -6.30 2.59 10.38
CA GLU A 200 -6.14 3.71 9.47
C GLU A 200 -6.05 5.05 10.21
N ALA A 201 -6.95 5.35 11.14
CA ALA A 201 -6.87 6.59 11.93
C ALA A 201 -5.57 6.73 12.72
N ASP A 202 -4.92 5.61 13.05
CA ASP A 202 -3.69 5.59 13.82
C ASP A 202 -2.42 5.44 12.96
N TRP A 203 -2.49 5.45 11.63
CA TRP A 203 -1.31 5.25 10.78
C TRP A 203 -0.20 6.29 11.02
N GLY A 204 -0.52 7.54 11.35
CA GLY A 204 0.49 8.54 11.71
C GLY A 204 1.23 8.15 12.99
N ARG A 205 0.50 7.80 14.04
CA ARG A 205 1.03 7.27 15.31
C ARG A 205 1.90 6.03 15.12
N HIS A 206 1.53 5.11 14.22
CA HIS A 206 2.35 3.94 13.88
C HIS A 206 3.71 4.34 13.30
N VAL A 207 3.74 5.31 12.39
CA VAL A 207 4.99 5.86 11.81
C VAL A 207 5.85 6.52 12.90
N LEU A 208 5.26 7.34 13.77
CA LEU A 208 5.99 8.00 14.85
C LEU A 208 6.55 6.99 15.87
N GLN A 209 5.81 5.92 16.18
CA GLN A 209 6.32 4.84 17.03
C GLN A 209 7.45 4.06 16.34
N ALA A 210 7.38 3.86 15.02
CA ALA A 210 8.47 3.26 14.25
C ALA A 210 9.73 4.15 14.23
N ALA A 211 9.58 5.47 14.17
CA ALA A 211 10.70 6.42 14.30
C ALA A 211 11.40 6.28 15.66
N ARG A 212 10.61 6.25 16.75
CA ARG A 212 11.14 6.07 18.11
C ARG A 212 11.78 4.69 18.31
N PHE A 213 11.22 3.64 17.71
CA PHE A 213 11.86 2.32 17.66
C PHE A 213 13.18 2.38 16.89
N GLY A 214 13.23 3.08 15.76
CA GLY A 214 14.44 3.36 14.98
C GLY A 214 15.57 3.97 15.80
N LEU A 215 15.27 5.05 16.55
CA LEU A 215 16.23 5.71 17.44
C LEU A 215 16.74 4.75 18.54
N ALA A 216 15.84 4.02 19.19
CA ALA A 216 16.23 3.04 20.21
C ALA A 216 17.11 1.90 19.65
N MET A 217 16.87 1.47 18.40
CA MET A 217 17.69 0.45 17.75
C MET A 217 19.03 1.00 17.28
N LEU A 218 19.12 2.29 16.96
CA LEU A 218 20.40 2.95 16.73
C LEU A 218 21.23 3.05 18.02
N ASP A 219 20.62 3.39 19.16
CA ASP A 219 21.29 3.33 20.47
C ASP A 219 21.86 1.94 20.75
N ARG A 220 21.06 0.90 20.48
CA ARG A 220 21.48 -0.50 20.65
C ARG A 220 22.58 -0.92 19.66
N ALA A 221 22.53 -0.40 18.43
CA ALA A 221 23.49 -0.73 17.39
C ALA A 221 24.85 -0.03 17.60
N PHE A 222 24.84 1.17 18.18
CA PHE A 222 26.00 2.04 18.39
C PHE A 222 25.97 2.68 19.78
N PRO A 223 26.21 1.92 20.86
CA PRO A 223 26.12 2.42 22.23
C PRO A 223 27.09 3.57 22.54
N ASP A 224 28.25 3.61 21.88
CA ASP A 224 29.25 4.68 22.07
C ASP A 224 28.83 6.02 21.42
N GLU A 225 27.85 5.99 20.51
CA GLU A 225 27.31 7.18 19.80
C GLU A 225 25.98 7.64 20.37
N ALA A 226 25.39 6.83 21.26
CA ALA A 226 24.13 7.11 21.93
C ALA A 226 24.24 8.37 22.83
N PRO A 227 23.15 9.12 23.04
CA PRO A 227 21.80 8.83 22.54
C PRO A 227 21.57 9.33 21.11
N PHE A 228 20.81 8.57 20.32
CA PHE A 228 20.15 9.01 19.11
C PHE A 228 18.80 9.60 19.49
N THR A 229 18.60 10.87 19.17
CA THR A 229 17.39 11.63 19.49
C THR A 229 16.91 12.39 18.26
N PRO A 230 15.64 12.86 18.23
CA PRO A 230 15.18 13.74 17.15
C PRO A 230 16.05 14.99 16.96
N ALA A 231 16.67 15.49 18.03
CA ALA A 231 17.50 16.70 17.99
C ALA A 231 18.86 16.50 17.29
N ASN A 232 19.35 15.26 17.19
CA ASN A 232 20.67 14.96 16.62
C ASN A 232 20.65 13.94 15.47
N THR A 233 19.46 13.52 15.05
CA THR A 233 19.25 12.54 13.98
C THR A 233 18.33 13.16 12.94
N ARG A 234 18.72 13.13 11.67
CA ARG A 234 17.87 13.57 10.55
C ARG A 234 16.88 12.46 10.23
N ILE A 235 15.60 12.70 10.53
CA ILE A 235 14.54 11.70 10.37
C ILE A 235 13.66 12.07 9.16
N ILE A 236 13.76 11.31 8.08
CA ILE A 236 12.95 11.52 6.87
C ILE A 236 11.84 10.48 6.84
N ALA A 237 10.58 10.92 6.87
CA ALA A 237 9.45 10.01 6.69
C ALA A 237 9.10 9.86 5.21
N THR A 238 8.97 8.63 4.71
CA THR A 238 8.56 8.39 3.32
C THR A 238 7.68 7.17 3.14
N GLY A 239 6.79 7.21 2.15
CA GLY A 239 5.92 6.08 1.82
C GLY A 239 5.17 6.28 0.52
N LEU A 240 4.59 5.18 0.03
CA LEU A 240 3.78 5.13 -1.20
C LEU A 240 2.36 4.67 -0.88
N SER A 241 1.34 5.17 -1.58
CA SER A 241 -0.06 4.74 -1.41
C SER A 241 -0.55 5.00 0.02
N ASN A 242 -1.13 4.00 0.70
CA ASN A 242 -1.45 4.06 2.13
C ASN A 242 -0.24 4.42 3.01
N GLY A 243 0.98 4.02 2.62
CA GLY A 243 2.20 4.41 3.32
C GLY A 243 2.51 5.89 3.15
N GLY A 244 2.20 6.46 1.97
CA GLY A 244 2.28 7.90 1.71
C GLY A 244 1.29 8.69 2.57
N GLY A 245 0.05 8.20 2.65
CA GLY A 245 -0.96 8.76 3.56
C GLY A 245 -0.55 8.70 5.03
N ALA A 246 0.03 7.58 5.46
CA ALA A 246 0.53 7.39 6.82
C ALA A 246 1.61 8.42 7.21
N VAL A 247 2.58 8.70 6.33
CA VAL A 247 3.64 9.68 6.63
C VAL A 247 3.13 11.13 6.60
N LEU A 248 2.12 11.45 5.78
CA LEU A 248 1.46 12.76 5.83
C LEU A 248 0.63 12.94 7.10
N ARG A 249 -0.07 11.90 7.56
CA ARG A 249 -0.74 11.94 8.87
C ARG A 249 0.25 12.06 10.02
N ALA A 250 1.36 11.34 9.97
CA ALA A 250 2.45 11.49 10.94
C ALA A 250 2.94 12.94 11.01
N ALA A 251 3.04 13.63 9.88
CA ALA A 251 3.43 15.04 9.82
C ALA A 251 2.50 15.97 10.62
N GLY A 252 1.19 15.69 10.60
CA GLY A 252 0.17 16.43 11.34
C GLY A 252 0.08 16.05 12.82
N GLU A 253 0.47 14.83 13.17
CA GLU A 253 0.40 14.27 14.53
C GLU A 253 1.72 14.42 15.30
N ASP A 254 2.79 14.86 14.65
CA ASP A 254 4.13 15.01 15.22
C ASP A 254 4.24 16.24 16.15
N THR A 255 3.71 16.12 17.36
CA THR A 255 3.77 17.16 18.39
C THR A 255 5.15 17.33 19.02
N ASP A 256 6.01 16.31 18.90
CA ASP A 256 7.33 16.27 19.53
C ASP A 256 8.45 16.74 18.58
N GLY A 257 8.11 17.12 17.35
CA GLY A 257 9.07 17.59 16.35
C GLY A 257 10.05 16.51 15.87
N ILE A 258 9.61 15.23 15.84
CA ILE A 258 10.43 14.07 15.47
C ILE A 258 10.91 14.14 14.03
N LEU A 259 10.03 14.51 13.10
CA LEU A 259 10.30 14.40 11.66
C LEU A 259 11.10 15.61 11.19
N SER A 260 12.13 15.40 10.38
CA SER A 260 12.89 16.46 9.73
C SER A 260 12.35 16.81 8.35
N ALA A 261 11.79 15.85 7.60
CA ALA A 261 11.11 16.07 6.32
C ALA A 261 10.15 14.91 6.00
N VAL A 262 9.21 15.14 5.09
CA VAL A 262 8.26 14.12 4.60
C VAL A 262 8.25 14.07 3.08
N VAL A 263 8.39 12.87 2.52
CA VAL A 263 8.27 12.60 1.08
C VAL A 263 7.19 11.54 0.84
N ALA A 264 6.04 11.95 0.31
CA ALA A 264 4.89 11.07 0.10
C ALA A 264 4.63 10.82 -1.39
N LEU A 265 4.54 9.56 -1.79
CA LEU A 265 4.24 9.12 -3.15
C LEU A 265 2.80 8.62 -3.25
N ALA A 266 2.04 9.11 -4.23
CA ALA A 266 0.65 8.74 -4.50
C ALA A 266 -0.18 8.52 -3.21
N PRO A 267 -0.21 9.48 -2.26
CA PRO A 267 -0.71 9.22 -0.91
C PRO A 267 -2.24 9.05 -0.89
N ASN A 268 -2.71 8.00 -0.22
CA ASN A 268 -4.11 7.90 0.21
C ASN A 268 -4.33 8.82 1.41
N ILE A 269 -4.73 10.06 1.16
CA ILE A 269 -4.87 11.10 2.18
C ILE A 269 -6.26 11.74 2.09
N HIS A 270 -6.90 11.88 3.24
CA HIS A 270 -8.21 12.51 3.37
C HIS A 270 -8.06 13.83 4.13
N VAL A 271 -8.72 14.89 3.65
CA VAL A 271 -8.83 16.18 4.33
C VAL A 271 -10.30 16.44 4.58
N ALA A 272 -10.66 16.79 5.82
CA ALA A 272 -12.05 17.06 6.16
C ALA A 272 -12.61 18.20 5.28
N GLY A 273 -13.77 17.95 4.66
CA GLY A 273 -14.45 18.91 3.79
C GLY A 273 -13.77 19.17 2.42
N HIS A 274 -12.67 18.49 2.08
CA HIS A 274 -11.96 18.67 0.82
C HIS A 274 -11.66 17.32 0.15
N GLY A 275 -11.74 17.27 -1.18
CA GLY A 275 -11.55 16.01 -1.92
C GLY A 275 -12.62 14.97 -1.61
N ARG A 276 -12.28 13.69 -1.80
CA ARG A 276 -13.18 12.56 -1.52
C ARG A 276 -12.42 11.46 -0.77
N PRO A 277 -13.00 10.85 0.28
CA PRO A 277 -12.35 9.74 0.98
C PRO A 277 -12.34 8.47 0.13
N PHE A 278 -11.31 7.63 0.28
CA PHE A 278 -11.11 6.43 -0.54
C PHE A 278 -12.33 5.51 -0.60
N TYR A 279 -12.96 5.23 0.55
CA TYR A 279 -14.12 4.33 0.60
C TYR A 279 -15.32 4.83 -0.21
N ASP A 280 -15.54 6.15 -0.29
CA ASP A 280 -16.60 6.73 -1.12
C ASP A 280 -16.37 6.40 -2.60
N TYR A 281 -15.29 6.90 -3.18
CA TYR A 281 -15.09 6.76 -4.62
C TYR A 281 -14.74 5.32 -5.03
N ALA A 282 -14.11 4.53 -4.15
CA ALA A 282 -13.83 3.12 -4.44
C ALA A 282 -15.11 2.27 -4.52
N THR A 283 -16.08 2.50 -3.62
CA THR A 283 -17.38 1.80 -3.70
C THR A 283 -18.23 2.30 -4.87
N GLU A 284 -18.14 3.57 -5.22
CA GLU A 284 -18.76 4.11 -6.44
C GLU A 284 -18.18 3.46 -7.71
N ALA A 285 -16.84 3.41 -7.82
CA ALA A 285 -16.15 2.78 -8.94
C ALA A 285 -16.45 1.28 -9.03
N ALA A 286 -16.49 0.56 -7.90
CA ALA A 286 -16.85 -0.86 -7.85
C ALA A 286 -18.22 -1.15 -8.49
N VAL A 287 -19.17 -0.20 -8.37
CA VAL A 287 -20.53 -0.31 -8.92
C VAL A 287 -20.57 0.14 -10.37
N LEU A 288 -20.13 1.37 -10.67
CA LEU A 288 -20.38 2.05 -11.95
C LEU A 288 -19.30 1.80 -13.01
N LEU A 289 -18.04 1.70 -12.63
CA LEU A 289 -16.93 1.67 -13.59
C LEU A 289 -16.98 0.47 -14.55
N PRO A 290 -17.36 -0.76 -14.13
CA PRO A 290 -17.51 -1.85 -15.09
C PRO A 290 -18.55 -1.55 -16.18
N ALA A 291 -19.68 -0.90 -15.83
CA ALA A 291 -20.67 -0.48 -16.84
C ALA A 291 -20.12 0.65 -17.73
N ALA A 292 -19.42 1.62 -17.17
CA ALA A 292 -18.83 2.73 -17.92
C ALA A 292 -17.75 2.26 -18.91
N LEU A 293 -16.93 1.26 -18.55
CA LEU A 293 -15.88 0.69 -19.40
C LEU A 293 -16.40 -0.05 -20.66
N ALA A 294 -17.71 -0.24 -20.75
CA ALA A 294 -18.39 -0.71 -21.97
C ALA A 294 -18.60 0.42 -23.00
N ALA A 295 -18.29 1.68 -22.67
CA ALA A 295 -18.38 2.79 -23.61
C ALA A 295 -17.28 2.71 -24.69
N PRO A 296 -17.54 3.19 -25.92
CA PRO A 296 -16.55 3.20 -27.00
C PRO A 296 -15.28 4.00 -26.68
N ASP A 297 -15.37 5.00 -25.78
CA ASP A 297 -14.24 5.79 -25.28
C ASP A 297 -13.05 4.91 -24.80
N PHE A 298 -13.34 3.68 -24.37
CA PHE A 298 -12.37 2.76 -23.77
C PHE A 298 -11.94 1.60 -24.70
N ASP A 299 -12.37 1.59 -25.96
CA ASP A 299 -12.04 0.51 -26.93
C ASP A 299 -10.53 0.31 -27.13
N GLY A 300 -9.75 1.39 -27.05
CA GLY A 300 -8.31 1.37 -27.27
C GLY A 300 -7.45 1.16 -26.02
N LEU A 301 -8.04 0.83 -24.87
CA LEU A 301 -7.31 0.79 -23.60
C LEU A 301 -6.90 -0.62 -23.15
N PRO A 302 -5.65 -0.76 -22.66
CA PRO A 302 -5.23 -1.99 -21.98
C PRO A 302 -6.10 -2.19 -20.74
N PHE A 303 -6.30 -3.46 -20.34
CA PHE A 303 -7.23 -3.90 -19.30
C PHE A 303 -8.73 -3.68 -19.58
N ALA A 304 -9.13 -2.71 -20.41
CA ALA A 304 -10.54 -2.56 -20.81
C ALA A 304 -10.98 -3.61 -21.85
N ARG A 305 -10.03 -4.18 -22.59
CA ARG A 305 -10.25 -5.21 -23.60
C ARG A 305 -9.33 -6.42 -23.33
N VAL A 306 -9.76 -7.32 -22.45
CA VAL A 306 -8.98 -8.53 -22.11
C VAL A 306 -8.95 -9.46 -23.33
N GLY A 307 -7.75 -9.71 -23.88
CA GLY A 307 -7.61 -10.47 -25.12
C GLY A 307 -8.22 -9.79 -26.36
N GLY A 308 -8.34 -8.46 -26.34
CA GLY A 308 -8.90 -7.67 -27.45
C GLY A 308 -10.43 -7.57 -27.46
N ALA A 309 -11.12 -8.16 -26.48
CA ALA A 309 -12.57 -8.09 -26.37
C ALA A 309 -13.02 -7.46 -25.04
N GLN A 310 -14.17 -6.78 -25.06
CA GLN A 310 -14.81 -6.31 -23.85
C GLN A 310 -15.30 -7.51 -23.00
N PRO A 311 -15.03 -7.54 -21.68
CA PRO A 311 -15.59 -8.55 -20.80
C PRO A 311 -17.13 -8.56 -20.83
N PRO A 312 -17.80 -9.70 -21.13
CA PRO A 312 -19.26 -9.76 -21.16
C PRO A 312 -19.93 -9.35 -19.84
N ALA A 313 -19.27 -9.63 -18.71
CA ALA A 313 -19.72 -9.24 -17.37
C ALA A 313 -19.95 -7.72 -17.22
N TRP A 314 -19.26 -6.89 -17.99
CA TRP A 314 -19.38 -5.43 -17.91
C TRP A 314 -20.64 -4.90 -18.60
N ALA A 315 -21.05 -5.50 -19.71
CA ALA A 315 -22.34 -5.23 -20.32
C ALA A 315 -23.49 -5.74 -19.43
N LEU A 316 -23.30 -6.91 -18.80
CA LEU A 316 -24.26 -7.44 -17.81
C LEU A 316 -24.38 -6.54 -16.58
N ARG A 317 -23.29 -5.89 -16.14
CA ARG A 317 -23.34 -4.88 -15.09
C ARG A 317 -24.25 -3.72 -15.45
N ALA A 318 -24.12 -3.17 -16.65
CA ALA A 318 -24.96 -2.05 -17.11
C ALA A 318 -26.45 -2.42 -17.12
N ALA A 319 -26.79 -3.60 -17.66
CA ALA A 319 -28.16 -4.10 -17.66
C ALA A 319 -28.69 -4.33 -16.23
N SER A 320 -27.87 -4.87 -15.33
CA SER A 320 -28.22 -5.14 -13.94
C SER A 320 -28.44 -3.86 -13.14
N LEU A 321 -27.61 -2.84 -13.33
CA LEU A 321 -27.80 -1.52 -12.72
C LEU A 321 -29.10 -0.87 -13.15
N ARG A 322 -29.47 -0.97 -14.44
CA ARG A 322 -30.78 -0.54 -14.92
C ARG A 322 -31.91 -1.30 -14.24
N ALA A 323 -31.81 -2.63 -14.12
CA ALA A 323 -32.83 -3.44 -13.44
C ALA A 323 -33.01 -3.03 -11.95
N HIS A 324 -31.95 -2.53 -11.31
CA HIS A 324 -31.97 -1.96 -9.96
C HIS A 324 -32.38 -0.47 -9.92
N GLY A 325 -32.83 0.10 -11.04
CA GLY A 325 -33.22 1.50 -11.15
C GLY A 325 -32.09 2.50 -10.95
N ARG A 326 -30.82 2.08 -11.08
CA ARG A 326 -29.63 2.94 -10.97
C ARG A 326 -29.24 3.60 -12.28
N LEU A 327 -29.73 3.06 -13.39
CA LEU A 327 -29.58 3.60 -14.75
C LEU A 327 -30.96 3.64 -15.43
N SER A 328 -31.13 4.55 -16.38
CA SER A 328 -32.36 4.78 -17.14
C SER A 328 -32.25 4.39 -18.62
N GLY A 329 -31.03 4.39 -19.17
CA GLY A 329 -30.76 4.07 -20.58
C GLY A 329 -31.32 2.72 -21.02
N LEU A 330 -32.07 2.67 -22.12
CA LEU A 330 -32.72 1.45 -22.59
C LEU A 330 -31.77 0.50 -23.34
N LEU A 331 -30.84 1.04 -24.10
CA LEU A 331 -29.90 0.28 -24.94
C LEU A 331 -28.52 0.21 -24.28
N PRO A 332 -27.72 -0.86 -24.49
CA PRO A 332 -26.41 -1.00 -23.85
C PRO A 332 -25.46 0.20 -24.04
N PRO A 333 -25.34 0.82 -25.25
CA PRO A 333 -24.50 2.02 -25.40
C PRO A 333 -24.98 3.21 -24.56
N ALA A 334 -26.31 3.39 -24.40
CA ALA A 334 -26.86 4.45 -23.58
C ALA A 334 -26.61 4.20 -22.09
N GLN A 335 -26.66 2.95 -21.62
CA GLN A 335 -26.35 2.58 -20.24
C GLN A 335 -24.88 2.82 -19.90
N ALA A 336 -23.97 2.44 -20.81
CA ALA A 336 -22.54 2.67 -20.63
C ALA A 336 -22.21 4.18 -20.59
N ALA A 337 -22.80 4.95 -21.50
CA ALA A 337 -22.63 6.41 -21.54
C ALA A 337 -23.22 7.09 -20.29
N GLU A 338 -24.36 6.63 -19.78
CA GLU A 338 -24.97 7.14 -18.55
C GLU A 338 -24.08 6.84 -17.32
N ALA A 339 -23.57 5.62 -17.18
CA ALA A 339 -22.65 5.26 -16.10
C ALA A 339 -21.35 6.09 -16.14
N LEU A 340 -20.80 6.31 -17.35
CA LEU A 340 -19.65 7.19 -17.55
C LEU A 340 -19.96 8.65 -17.19
N ALA A 341 -21.12 9.15 -17.60
CA ALA A 341 -21.56 10.51 -17.26
C ALA A 341 -21.74 10.68 -15.74
N MET A 342 -22.25 9.68 -15.03
CA MET A 342 -22.35 9.69 -13.56
C MET A 342 -20.99 9.78 -12.88
N LEU A 343 -20.00 9.00 -13.34
CA LEU A 343 -18.63 9.08 -12.81
C LEU A 343 -17.98 10.44 -13.08
N ARG A 344 -18.12 10.98 -14.30
CA ARG A 344 -17.65 12.33 -14.64
C ARG A 344 -18.32 13.40 -13.76
N ALA A 345 -19.63 13.28 -13.53
CA ALA A 345 -20.38 14.19 -12.67
C ALA A 345 -19.96 14.11 -11.19
N SER A 346 -19.44 12.96 -10.72
CA SER A 346 -18.86 12.82 -9.38
C SER A 346 -17.37 13.20 -9.31
N GLY A 347 -16.82 13.79 -10.37
CA GLY A 347 -15.49 14.39 -10.41
C GLY A 347 -14.37 13.50 -10.92
N TRP A 348 -14.68 12.31 -11.45
CA TRP A 348 -13.66 11.46 -12.08
C TRP A 348 -13.14 12.10 -13.37
N GLN A 349 -11.83 12.06 -13.55
CA GLN A 349 -11.14 12.49 -14.77
C GLN A 349 -11.01 11.30 -15.73
N ASP A 350 -11.09 11.56 -17.03
CA ASP A 350 -11.06 10.52 -18.06
C ASP A 350 -9.77 9.71 -18.05
N GLU A 351 -8.63 10.36 -17.80
CA GLU A 351 -7.34 9.70 -17.69
C GLU A 351 -7.28 8.76 -16.48
N ALA A 352 -7.87 9.15 -15.35
CA ALA A 352 -7.96 8.29 -14.16
C ALA A 352 -8.91 7.11 -14.40
N LEU A 353 -10.04 7.32 -15.09
CA LEU A 353 -10.97 6.26 -15.48
C LEU A 353 -10.32 5.25 -16.44
N ALA A 354 -9.54 5.75 -17.40
CA ALA A 354 -8.79 4.93 -18.35
C ALA A 354 -7.83 3.98 -17.63
N VAL A 355 -7.06 4.48 -16.66
CA VAL A 355 -6.15 3.65 -15.86
C VAL A 355 -6.92 2.78 -14.86
N GLY A 356 -8.04 3.27 -14.34
CA GLY A 356 -8.97 2.56 -13.45
C GLY A 356 -9.57 1.29 -14.07
N ALA A 357 -9.46 1.11 -15.39
CA ALA A 357 -9.73 -0.17 -16.06
C ALA A 357 -8.91 -1.31 -15.45
N SER A 358 -7.64 -1.08 -15.08
CA SER A 358 -6.80 -2.09 -14.41
C SER A 358 -7.36 -2.51 -13.05
N SER A 359 -7.78 -1.54 -12.23
CA SER A 359 -8.42 -1.78 -10.93
C SER A 359 -9.73 -2.55 -11.05
N THR A 360 -10.50 -2.30 -12.11
CA THR A 360 -11.73 -3.04 -12.42
C THR A 360 -11.44 -4.47 -12.86
N SER A 361 -10.53 -4.65 -13.83
CA SER A 361 -10.20 -5.96 -14.40
C SER A 361 -9.53 -6.90 -13.41
N LEU A 362 -8.81 -6.35 -12.42
CA LEU A 362 -8.17 -7.10 -11.34
C LEU A 362 -9.02 -7.15 -10.07
N ASP A 363 -10.26 -6.66 -10.11
CA ASP A 363 -11.23 -6.66 -9.00
C ASP A 363 -10.67 -6.03 -7.71
N ILE A 364 -9.85 -4.99 -7.86
CA ILE A 364 -9.20 -4.27 -6.76
C ILE A 364 -10.25 -3.53 -5.94
N TRP A 365 -11.23 -2.88 -6.58
CA TRP A 365 -12.24 -2.07 -5.90
C TRP A 365 -13.02 -2.87 -4.85
N ARG A 366 -13.51 -4.06 -5.20
CA ARG A 366 -14.24 -4.93 -4.29
C ARG A 366 -13.31 -5.48 -3.20
N THR A 367 -12.13 -5.94 -3.60
CA THR A 367 -11.11 -6.50 -2.69
C THR A 367 -10.75 -5.55 -1.55
N VAL A 368 -10.51 -4.27 -1.87
CA VAL A 368 -10.12 -3.28 -0.86
C VAL A 368 -11.32 -2.80 -0.04
N THR A 369 -12.46 -2.53 -0.66
CA THR A 369 -13.63 -1.98 0.06
C THR A 369 -14.20 -2.97 1.07
N VAL A 370 -14.13 -4.29 0.83
CA VAL A 370 -14.53 -5.32 1.79
C VAL A 370 -13.68 -5.27 3.08
N ALA A 371 -12.36 -5.16 2.96
CA ALA A 371 -11.46 -5.07 4.10
C ALA A 371 -11.73 -3.78 4.90
N TYR A 372 -11.89 -2.66 4.20
CA TYR A 372 -12.13 -1.35 4.80
C TYR A 372 -13.50 -1.28 5.50
N ALA A 373 -14.56 -1.83 4.90
CA ALA A 373 -15.88 -1.91 5.53
C ALA A 373 -15.81 -2.66 6.87
N SER A 374 -15.07 -3.78 6.89
CA SER A 374 -14.87 -4.57 8.11
C SER A 374 -14.07 -3.80 9.16
N ALA A 375 -13.00 -3.12 8.75
CA ALA A 375 -12.18 -2.30 9.65
C ALA A 375 -12.97 -1.12 10.26
N TYR A 376 -13.66 -0.33 9.43
CA TYR A 376 -14.44 0.83 9.86
C TYR A 376 -15.62 0.47 10.76
N LEU A 377 -16.28 -0.66 10.48
CA LEU A 377 -17.37 -1.18 11.31
C LEU A 377 -16.87 -2.07 12.46
N ARG A 378 -15.55 -2.24 12.61
CA ARG A 378 -14.87 -3.02 13.65
C ARG A 378 -15.40 -4.45 13.76
N ARG A 379 -15.56 -5.12 12.61
CA ARG A 379 -16.13 -6.47 12.51
C ARG A 379 -15.05 -7.54 12.71
N SER A 380 -15.44 -8.68 13.28
CA SER A 380 -14.59 -9.88 13.34
C SER A 380 -14.65 -10.66 12.03
N ALA A 381 -13.72 -11.60 11.80
CA ALA A 381 -13.68 -12.40 10.57
C ALA A 381 -14.97 -13.22 10.30
N GLY A 382 -15.67 -13.62 11.35
CA GLY A 382 -16.94 -14.36 11.24
C GLY A 382 -18.17 -13.48 10.94
N GLY A 383 -18.02 -12.16 10.85
CA GLY A 383 -19.14 -11.23 10.72
C GLY A 383 -18.82 -10.02 9.85
N MET A 384 -18.09 -10.22 8.75
CA MET A 384 -17.81 -9.15 7.80
C MET A 384 -19.12 -8.62 7.19
N PRO A 385 -19.19 -7.31 6.85
CA PRO A 385 -20.38 -6.72 6.24
C PRO A 385 -20.74 -7.39 4.92
N CYS A 386 -22.01 -7.26 4.51
CA CYS A 386 -22.51 -7.72 3.20
C CYS A 386 -22.34 -9.24 2.94
N GLY A 387 -22.16 -10.03 3.99
CA GLY A 387 -22.03 -11.49 3.89
C GLY A 387 -20.68 -11.97 3.34
N PHE A 388 -19.68 -11.08 3.24
CA PHE A 388 -18.34 -11.47 2.82
C PHE A 388 -17.64 -12.34 3.87
N SER A 389 -16.67 -13.13 3.43
CA SER A 389 -15.70 -13.81 4.31
C SER A 389 -14.43 -14.15 3.56
N TYR A 390 -13.28 -14.16 4.25
CA TYR A 390 -12.06 -14.74 3.67
C TYR A 390 -11.99 -16.22 3.97
N ARG A 391 -11.81 -17.01 2.91
CA ARG A 391 -11.79 -18.46 2.98
C ARG A 391 -10.53 -19.00 2.33
N PRO A 392 -10.01 -20.14 2.78
CA PRO A 392 -8.97 -20.82 2.03
C PRO A 392 -9.52 -21.33 0.69
N GLN A 393 -8.67 -21.28 -0.32
CA GLN A 393 -8.92 -21.87 -1.62
C GLN A 393 -8.56 -23.36 -1.57
N HIS A 394 -9.53 -24.21 -1.92
CA HIS A 394 -9.33 -25.65 -1.98
C HIS A 394 -9.23 -26.12 -3.43
N THR A 395 -8.31 -27.05 -3.70
CA THR A 395 -8.24 -27.76 -4.97
C THR A 395 -9.50 -28.62 -5.15
N GLY A 396 -10.13 -28.54 -6.32
CA GLY A 396 -11.33 -29.33 -6.64
C GLY A 396 -12.65 -28.84 -6.04
N GLY A 397 -12.67 -27.66 -5.39
CA GLY A 397 -13.91 -27.03 -4.90
C GLY A 397 -14.55 -27.67 -3.66
N VAL A 398 -13.92 -28.68 -3.07
CA VAL A 398 -14.40 -29.35 -1.85
C VAL A 398 -13.86 -28.62 -0.62
N ALA A 399 -14.72 -28.26 0.33
CA ALA A 399 -14.31 -27.66 1.60
C ALA A 399 -13.45 -28.65 2.41
N GLY A 400 -12.31 -28.18 2.94
CA GLY A 400 -11.38 -29.00 3.72
C GLY A 400 -10.41 -28.15 4.55
N PRO A 401 -9.36 -28.75 5.15
CA PRO A 401 -8.26 -27.97 5.73
C PRO A 401 -7.39 -27.37 4.62
N VAL A 402 -6.80 -26.20 4.88
CA VAL A 402 -5.82 -25.59 3.96
C VAL A 402 -4.58 -26.47 3.87
N ASP A 403 -4.04 -26.62 2.67
CA ASP A 403 -2.72 -27.23 2.46
C ASP A 403 -1.66 -26.50 3.30
N ALA A 404 -0.90 -27.28 4.08
CA ALA A 404 0.12 -26.75 4.98
C ALA A 404 1.22 -25.98 4.24
N ILE A 405 1.53 -26.35 2.99
CA ILE A 405 2.50 -25.67 2.13
C ILE A 405 2.01 -24.27 1.77
N VAL A 406 0.76 -24.15 1.32
CA VAL A 406 0.14 -22.85 0.97
C VAL A 406 0.12 -21.95 2.21
N ARG A 407 -0.34 -22.49 3.34
CA ARG A 407 -0.45 -21.76 4.60
C ARG A 407 0.90 -21.31 5.15
N ALA A 408 1.95 -22.12 5.02
CA ALA A 408 3.30 -21.77 5.45
C ALA A 408 3.90 -20.60 4.64
N ALA A 409 3.43 -20.36 3.41
CA ALA A 409 3.92 -19.30 2.53
C ALA A 409 3.21 -17.95 2.70
N TRP A 410 2.04 -17.90 3.35
CA TRP A 410 1.17 -16.71 3.40
C TRP A 410 1.87 -15.43 3.82
N TRP A 411 2.73 -15.48 4.84
CA TRP A 411 3.43 -14.28 5.29
C TRP A 411 4.34 -13.69 4.21
N ALA A 412 5.04 -14.55 3.47
CA ALA A 412 6.00 -14.13 2.46
C ALA A 412 5.35 -13.77 1.10
N ASP A 413 4.26 -14.45 0.74
CA ASP A 413 3.60 -14.26 -0.56
C ASP A 413 2.40 -13.29 -0.49
N GLY A 414 1.82 -13.10 0.69
CA GLY A 414 0.61 -12.29 0.89
C GLY A 414 0.85 -10.79 0.71
N SER A 415 -0.10 -10.12 0.06
CA SER A 415 -0.13 -8.65 -0.06
C SER A 415 -0.76 -7.96 1.15
N GLY A 416 -1.25 -8.74 2.13
CA GLY A 416 -2.06 -8.27 3.25
C GLY A 416 -3.54 -8.01 2.91
N SER A 417 -3.90 -7.97 1.61
CA SER A 417 -5.28 -7.83 1.15
C SER A 417 -5.71 -9.07 0.34
N PRO A 418 -6.31 -10.10 0.96
CA PRO A 418 -6.90 -11.20 0.20
C PRO A 418 -8.06 -10.71 -0.68
N PRO A 419 -8.34 -11.35 -1.83
CA PRO A 419 -7.84 -12.67 -2.26
C PRO A 419 -6.39 -12.68 -2.76
N GLY A 420 -5.75 -13.84 -2.69
CA GLY A 420 -4.35 -14.05 -3.05
C GLY A 420 -3.69 -15.10 -2.17
N ALA A 421 -2.55 -15.65 -2.62
CA ALA A 421 -1.78 -16.67 -1.89
C ALA A 421 -2.62 -17.87 -1.38
N GLY A 422 -3.62 -18.31 -2.16
CA GLY A 422 -4.51 -19.41 -1.78
C GLY A 422 -5.62 -19.05 -0.78
N ILE A 423 -5.91 -17.74 -0.61
CA ILE A 423 -7.09 -17.25 0.10
C ILE A 423 -8.02 -16.59 -0.92
N LEU A 424 -9.31 -16.91 -0.85
CA LEU A 424 -10.36 -16.34 -1.68
C LEU A 424 -11.30 -15.45 -0.87
N LEU A 425 -11.95 -14.53 -1.57
CA LEU A 425 -13.04 -13.73 -1.05
C LEU A 425 -14.36 -14.42 -1.39
N ALA A 426 -15.02 -14.98 -0.38
CA ALA A 426 -16.31 -15.65 -0.49
C ALA A 426 -17.46 -14.72 -0.07
N GLY A 427 -18.68 -15.06 -0.50
CA GLY A 427 -19.89 -14.33 -0.14
C GLY A 427 -20.00 -12.97 -0.84
N GLY A 428 -21.02 -12.21 -0.44
CA GLY A 428 -21.41 -10.96 -1.13
C GLY A 428 -21.76 -11.16 -2.61
N SER A 429 -22.09 -12.39 -2.99
CA SER A 429 -22.50 -12.77 -4.33
C SER A 429 -23.76 -13.62 -4.33
N ASP A 430 -24.49 -13.62 -5.45
CA ASP A 430 -25.69 -14.44 -5.65
C ASP A 430 -25.61 -15.29 -6.93
N LEU A 431 -26.73 -15.89 -7.34
CA LEU A 431 -26.83 -16.73 -8.54
C LEU A 431 -27.33 -15.95 -9.78
N SER A 432 -27.30 -14.61 -9.74
CA SER A 432 -27.70 -13.78 -10.87
C SER A 432 -26.63 -13.77 -11.97
N MET A 433 -26.96 -13.16 -13.12
CA MET A 433 -26.02 -12.97 -14.24
C MET A 433 -24.90 -11.97 -13.92
N ASP A 434 -25.06 -11.15 -12.88
CA ASP A 434 -24.02 -10.27 -12.34
C ASP A 434 -23.81 -10.59 -10.86
N PRO A 435 -23.17 -11.74 -10.57
CA PRO A 435 -23.16 -12.31 -9.23
C PRO A 435 -22.46 -11.41 -8.21
N THR A 436 -21.64 -10.43 -8.63
CA THR A 436 -20.92 -9.55 -7.69
C THR A 436 -21.65 -8.25 -7.37
N LEU A 437 -22.70 -7.90 -8.12
CA LEU A 437 -23.42 -6.64 -7.91
C LEU A 437 -24.08 -6.52 -6.54
N PRO A 438 -24.75 -7.55 -5.96
CA PRO A 438 -25.39 -7.41 -4.66
C PRO A 438 -24.43 -6.98 -3.54
N GLY A 439 -23.23 -7.58 -3.50
CA GLY A 439 -22.19 -7.20 -2.54
C GLY A 439 -21.66 -5.79 -2.79
N ASN A 440 -21.44 -5.41 -4.05
CA ASN A 440 -20.98 -4.05 -4.39
C ASN A 440 -22.02 -2.99 -4.03
N LEU A 441 -23.32 -3.24 -4.27
CA LEU A 441 -24.40 -2.36 -3.85
C LEU A 441 -24.48 -2.24 -2.34
N CYS A 442 -24.40 -3.36 -1.62
CA CYS A 442 -24.39 -3.33 -0.15
C CYS A 442 -23.22 -2.51 0.39
N LEU A 443 -22.00 -2.68 -0.14
CA LEU A 443 -20.83 -1.89 0.28
C LEU A 443 -21.01 -0.40 -0.01
N ARG A 444 -21.60 -0.05 -1.17
CA ARG A 444 -21.94 1.33 -1.53
C ARG A 444 -22.99 1.91 -0.58
N ASP A 445 -24.01 1.15 -0.23
CA ASP A 445 -25.08 1.56 0.69
C ASP A 445 -24.57 1.76 2.12
N LEU A 446 -23.49 1.10 2.54
CA LEU A 446 -22.82 1.43 3.81
C LEU A 446 -22.25 2.87 3.83
N TRP A 447 -22.00 3.48 2.66
CA TRP A 447 -21.60 4.88 2.55
C TRP A 447 -22.78 5.82 2.25
N THR A 448 -23.61 5.49 1.27
CA THR A 448 -24.67 6.37 0.75
C THR A 448 -26.03 6.21 1.44
N GLY A 449 -26.21 5.11 2.18
CA GLY A 449 -27.46 4.76 2.82
C GLY A 449 -27.78 5.58 4.07
N GLN A 450 -28.68 5.03 4.88
CA GLN A 450 -29.13 5.62 6.14
C GLN A 450 -29.02 4.58 7.26
N GLY A 451 -28.99 5.04 8.51
CA GLY A 451 -28.98 4.17 9.68
C GLY A 451 -27.62 4.10 10.41
N SER A 452 -27.57 3.27 11.44
CA SER A 452 -26.46 3.28 12.42
C SER A 452 -25.14 2.76 11.86
N GLU A 453 -25.14 1.83 10.90
CA GLU A 453 -23.91 1.38 10.24
C GLU A 453 -23.34 2.46 9.34
N THR A 454 -24.16 3.10 8.51
CA THR A 454 -23.74 4.20 7.66
C THR A 454 -23.20 5.39 8.45
N THR A 455 -23.82 5.74 9.58
CA THR A 455 -23.30 6.79 10.47
C THR A 455 -21.96 6.39 11.09
N ARG A 456 -21.81 5.14 11.56
CA ARG A 456 -20.55 4.66 12.14
C ARG A 456 -19.43 4.59 11.11
N LEU A 457 -19.72 4.13 9.89
CA LEU A 457 -18.73 4.05 8.83
C LEU A 457 -18.24 5.44 8.41
N ARG A 458 -19.15 6.40 8.21
CA ARG A 458 -18.77 7.79 7.91
C ARG A 458 -17.94 8.41 9.03
N ALA A 459 -18.34 8.22 10.29
CA ALA A 459 -17.57 8.69 11.42
C ALA A 459 -16.16 8.05 11.52
N ALA A 460 -16.03 6.76 11.16
CA ALA A 460 -14.73 6.11 11.08
C ALA A 460 -13.87 6.73 9.96
N VAL A 461 -14.44 6.95 8.77
CA VAL A 461 -13.74 7.63 7.66
C VAL A 461 -13.32 9.05 8.05
N ASP A 462 -14.21 9.83 8.69
CA ASP A 462 -13.90 11.20 9.14
C ASP A 462 -12.73 11.22 10.15
N ALA A 463 -12.62 10.20 11.00
CA ALA A 463 -11.52 10.05 11.95
C ALA A 463 -10.16 9.76 11.27
N THR A 464 -10.12 9.54 9.96
CA THR A 464 -8.89 9.36 9.18
C THR A 464 -8.34 10.67 8.58
N ALA A 465 -9.05 11.80 8.81
CA ALA A 465 -8.68 13.09 8.28
C ALA A 465 -7.28 13.54 8.74
N ALA A 466 -6.52 14.13 7.83
CA ALA A 466 -5.19 14.65 8.10
C ALA A 466 -5.25 15.81 9.12
N ALA A 467 -4.35 15.76 10.11
CA ALA A 467 -4.05 16.90 10.95
C ALA A 467 -3.03 17.84 10.27
N LEU A 468 -3.05 19.11 10.65
CA LEU A 468 -2.27 20.15 10.01
C LEU A 468 -0.81 20.11 10.50
N PRO A 469 0.19 19.89 9.61
CA PRO A 469 1.58 19.79 10.02
C PRO A 469 2.15 21.13 10.47
N ARG A 470 3.27 21.07 11.20
CA ARG A 470 4.04 22.26 11.59
C ARG A 470 4.49 23.05 10.36
N GLU A 471 4.60 24.36 10.51
CA GLU A 471 4.80 25.29 9.40
C GLU A 471 6.15 25.13 8.70
N ASP A 472 7.19 24.80 9.46
CA ASP A 472 8.58 24.71 9.01
C ASP A 472 8.98 23.33 8.46
N LEU A 473 8.08 22.33 8.51
CA LEU A 473 8.38 20.97 8.05
C LEU A 473 8.41 20.91 6.51
N PRO A 474 9.55 20.55 5.89
CA PRO A 474 9.61 20.29 4.45
C PRO A 474 8.72 19.11 4.08
N ILE A 475 7.76 19.34 3.18
CA ILE A 475 6.83 18.33 2.68
C ILE A 475 6.91 18.29 1.16
N LEU A 476 7.21 17.11 0.61
CA LEU A 476 7.18 16.84 -0.83
C LEU A 476 6.10 15.79 -1.12
N VAL A 477 5.22 16.09 -2.05
CA VAL A 477 4.17 15.18 -2.53
C VAL A 477 4.42 14.90 -4.01
N VAL A 478 4.58 13.63 -4.36
CA VAL A 478 4.79 13.17 -5.74
C VAL A 478 3.62 12.27 -6.12
N HIS A 479 2.89 12.59 -7.17
CA HIS A 479 1.68 11.85 -7.54
C HIS A 479 1.59 11.72 -9.07
N GLY A 480 1.32 10.51 -9.55
CA GLY A 480 1.01 10.29 -10.96
C GLY A 480 -0.27 11.01 -11.39
N ALA A 481 -0.21 11.78 -12.47
CA ALA A 481 -1.36 12.52 -12.98
C ALA A 481 -2.50 11.60 -13.43
N GLN A 482 -2.19 10.33 -13.74
CA GLN A 482 -3.13 9.33 -14.24
C GLN A 482 -3.37 8.21 -13.22
N ASP A 483 -3.22 8.49 -11.92
CA ASP A 483 -3.51 7.52 -10.88
C ASP A 483 -5.00 7.11 -10.93
N GLY A 484 -5.25 5.89 -11.41
CA GLY A 484 -6.60 5.33 -11.54
C GLY A 484 -7.12 4.60 -10.29
N LEU A 485 -6.29 4.47 -9.24
CA LEU A 485 -6.73 3.88 -7.96
C LEU A 485 -7.00 4.96 -6.92
N LEU A 486 -6.09 5.93 -6.80
CA LEU A 486 -6.17 7.08 -5.90
C LEU A 486 -6.11 8.36 -6.74
N PRO A 487 -7.18 8.74 -7.45
CA PRO A 487 -7.15 9.92 -8.31
C PRO A 487 -6.58 11.14 -7.61
N VAL A 488 -5.60 11.78 -8.26
CA VAL A 488 -4.87 12.93 -7.71
C VAL A 488 -5.82 14.07 -7.31
N ALA A 489 -6.92 14.23 -8.05
CA ALA A 489 -7.99 15.20 -7.81
C ALA A 489 -8.80 14.94 -6.54
N PHE A 490 -8.85 13.69 -6.06
CA PHE A 490 -9.57 13.34 -4.84
C PHE A 490 -8.68 13.34 -3.60
N THR A 491 -7.35 13.30 -3.78
CA THR A 491 -6.37 13.05 -2.72
C THR A 491 -5.33 14.18 -2.60
N SER A 492 -4.26 14.15 -3.39
CA SER A 492 -3.12 15.08 -3.24
C SER A 492 -3.43 16.52 -3.63
N GLU A 493 -4.22 16.77 -4.68
CA GLU A 493 -4.60 18.14 -5.06
C GLU A 493 -5.34 18.87 -3.92
N PRO A 494 -6.43 18.31 -3.34
CA PRO A 494 -7.12 18.95 -2.22
C PRO A 494 -6.23 19.06 -0.97
N TYR A 495 -5.36 18.07 -0.70
CA TYR A 495 -4.41 18.15 0.41
C TYR A 495 -3.39 19.30 0.25
N VAL A 496 -2.78 19.41 -0.93
CA VAL A 496 -1.81 20.48 -1.23
C VAL A 496 -2.48 21.85 -1.21
N ALA A 497 -3.70 21.96 -1.76
CA ALA A 497 -4.48 23.19 -1.71
C ALA A 497 -4.79 23.61 -0.27
N TRP A 498 -5.22 22.66 0.57
CA TRP A 498 -5.48 22.90 1.99
C TRP A 498 -4.22 23.32 2.77
N LEU A 499 -3.07 22.68 2.52
CA LEU A 499 -1.80 23.08 3.12
C LEU A 499 -1.44 24.54 2.75
N ARG A 500 -1.53 24.90 1.47
CA ARG A 500 -1.25 26.25 0.96
C ARG A 500 -2.20 27.29 1.55
N ALA A 501 -3.49 26.99 1.58
CA ALA A 501 -4.51 27.85 2.20
C ALA A 501 -4.26 28.04 3.71
N SER A 502 -3.61 27.07 4.34
CA SER A 502 -3.20 27.12 5.74
C SER A 502 -1.81 27.73 5.94
N GLY A 503 -1.16 28.29 4.91
CA GLY A 503 0.15 28.95 5.04
C GLY A 503 1.36 28.03 4.99
N ARG A 504 1.21 26.77 4.55
CA ARG A 504 2.35 25.85 4.31
C ARG A 504 2.81 25.94 2.86
N SER A 505 4.08 25.61 2.62
CA SER A 505 4.70 25.64 1.29
C SER A 505 5.16 24.25 0.83
N PRO A 506 4.25 23.29 0.61
CA PRO A 506 4.63 21.97 0.12
C PRO A 506 5.13 22.03 -1.33
N VAL A 507 6.09 21.18 -1.66
CA VAL A 507 6.47 20.88 -3.06
C VAL A 507 5.52 19.83 -3.61
N PHE A 508 4.90 20.10 -4.75
CA PHE A 508 3.99 19.15 -5.38
C PHE A 508 4.41 18.82 -6.82
N TRP A 509 4.70 17.54 -7.06
CA TRP A 509 4.97 17.00 -8.39
C TRP A 509 3.80 16.15 -8.85
N LYS A 510 3.00 16.70 -9.75
CA LYS A 510 2.02 15.94 -10.55
C LYS A 510 2.69 15.45 -11.82
N VAL A 511 3.03 14.17 -11.86
CA VAL A 511 3.87 13.56 -12.92
C VAL A 511 2.98 13.03 -14.06
N PRO A 512 3.04 13.61 -15.28
CA PRO A 512 2.31 13.11 -16.45
C PRO A 512 2.67 11.66 -16.77
N TYR A 513 1.71 10.89 -17.30
CA TYR A 513 1.85 9.47 -17.67
C TYR A 513 2.18 8.50 -16.51
N ALA A 514 2.46 9.00 -15.31
CA ALA A 514 2.65 8.14 -14.14
C ALA A 514 1.30 7.79 -13.48
N GLN A 515 1.28 6.61 -12.85
CA GLN A 515 0.11 6.03 -12.19
C GLN A 515 0.53 5.25 -10.93
N HIS A 516 -0.42 4.63 -10.24
CA HIS A 516 -0.25 4.05 -8.91
C HIS A 516 0.75 2.88 -8.79
N PHE A 517 0.79 2.02 -9.80
CA PHE A 517 1.37 0.69 -9.76
C PHE A 517 2.54 0.54 -10.74
N ASP A 518 3.76 0.94 -10.37
CA ASP A 518 4.93 0.71 -11.23
C ASP A 518 5.09 -0.78 -11.58
N ALA A 519 4.72 -1.70 -10.68
CA ALA A 519 4.67 -3.13 -10.95
C ALA A 519 3.80 -3.53 -12.17
N PHE A 520 2.83 -2.72 -12.58
CA PHE A 520 1.99 -3.00 -13.76
C PHE A 520 2.67 -2.60 -15.08
N LEU A 521 3.78 -1.86 -15.05
CA LEU A 521 4.50 -1.45 -16.26
C LEU A 521 5.17 -2.63 -16.98
N ALA A 522 5.29 -3.77 -16.30
CA ALA A 522 5.69 -5.04 -16.89
C ALA A 522 4.64 -5.63 -17.86
N PHE A 523 3.38 -5.20 -17.80
CA PHE A 523 2.36 -5.61 -18.78
C PHE A 523 2.58 -4.87 -20.10
N PRO A 524 2.73 -5.59 -21.23
CA PRO A 524 2.76 -4.98 -22.56
C PRO A 524 1.52 -4.12 -22.82
N ASP A 525 1.62 -3.12 -23.69
CA ASP A 525 0.64 -2.04 -23.94
C ASP A 525 0.35 -1.10 -22.76
N PHE A 526 0.27 -1.61 -21.52
CA PHE A 526 0.12 -0.77 -20.34
C PHE A 526 1.41 0.00 -20.06
N GLY A 527 2.54 -0.70 -19.97
CA GLY A 527 3.83 -0.07 -19.77
C GLY A 527 4.21 0.90 -20.89
N ASP A 528 3.75 0.64 -22.13
CA ASP A 528 4.05 1.49 -23.29
C ASP A 528 3.42 2.88 -23.18
N ARG A 529 2.37 3.02 -22.37
CA ARG A 529 1.56 4.23 -22.22
C ARG A 529 1.86 5.01 -20.93
N HIS A 530 2.67 4.47 -20.05
CA HIS A 530 2.86 5.03 -18.71
C HIS A 530 4.34 5.14 -18.32
N ALA A 531 4.62 6.03 -17.36
CA ALA A 531 5.92 6.23 -16.73
C ALA A 531 5.96 5.72 -15.29
N PRO A 532 7.12 5.25 -14.79
CA PRO A 532 7.28 4.87 -13.39
C PRO A 532 7.28 6.10 -12.48
N LEU A 533 6.61 6.01 -11.33
CA LEU A 533 6.57 7.04 -10.31
C LEU A 533 7.80 7.00 -9.39
N LEU A 534 8.35 5.82 -9.16
CA LEU A 534 9.46 5.60 -8.24
C LEU A 534 10.72 6.46 -8.48
N PRO A 535 11.19 6.73 -9.72
CA PRO A 535 12.34 7.61 -9.91
C PRO A 535 12.10 9.04 -9.40
N PHE A 536 10.88 9.56 -9.51
CA PHE A 536 10.52 10.87 -8.96
C PHE A 536 10.48 10.86 -7.44
N GLY A 537 10.09 9.73 -6.83
CA GLY A 537 10.21 9.55 -5.38
C GLY A 537 11.65 9.61 -4.88
N TYR A 538 12.57 8.94 -5.58
CA TYR A 538 14.00 9.00 -5.25
C TYR A 538 14.57 10.40 -5.41
N ALA A 539 14.21 11.12 -6.49
CA ALA A 539 14.62 12.51 -6.68
C ALA A 539 14.04 13.43 -5.59
N ALA A 540 12.80 13.21 -5.15
CA ALA A 540 12.21 13.95 -4.04
C ALA A 540 12.94 13.67 -2.71
N LEU A 541 13.34 12.42 -2.46
CA LEU A 541 14.17 12.07 -1.30
C LEU A 541 15.57 12.69 -1.38
N ASP A 542 16.20 12.70 -2.56
CA ASP A 542 17.49 13.38 -2.76
C ASP A 542 17.37 14.88 -2.47
N ARG A 543 16.28 15.54 -2.89
CA ARG A 543 16.02 16.97 -2.57
C ARG A 543 15.72 17.22 -1.11
N ALA A 544 14.91 16.37 -0.48
CA ALA A 544 14.66 16.46 0.96
C ALA A 544 15.98 16.36 1.73
N TRP A 545 16.85 15.42 1.34
CA TRP A 545 18.18 15.30 1.91
C TRP A 545 19.04 16.54 1.68
N ALA A 546 19.12 17.06 0.45
CA ALA A 546 19.92 18.25 0.14
C ALA A 546 19.44 19.49 0.91
N CYS A 547 18.13 19.64 1.13
CA CYS A 547 17.59 20.70 1.97
C CYS A 547 18.04 20.55 3.44
N LEU A 548 17.94 19.34 3.99
CA LEU A 548 18.30 19.07 5.40
C LEU A 548 19.80 19.06 5.68
N ALA A 549 20.61 18.62 4.71
CA ALA A 549 22.04 18.44 4.89
C ALA A 549 22.86 19.65 4.42
N GLU A 550 22.37 20.37 3.40
CA GLU A 550 23.13 21.43 2.73
C GLU A 550 22.42 22.80 2.78
N GLY A 551 21.20 22.88 3.33
CA GLY A 551 20.42 24.12 3.38
C GLY A 551 19.94 24.60 2.01
N ARG A 552 19.89 23.71 1.01
CA ARG A 552 19.40 24.07 -0.33
C ARG A 552 17.90 24.41 -0.28
N PRO A 553 17.45 25.43 -1.03
CA PRO A 553 16.03 25.73 -1.15
C PRO A 553 15.29 24.57 -1.80
N LEU A 554 13.98 24.47 -1.52
CA LEU A 554 13.12 23.39 -2.00
C LEU A 554 12.09 23.91 -3.03
N PRO A 555 12.50 24.35 -4.24
CA PRO A 555 11.57 24.88 -5.22
C PRO A 555 10.70 23.78 -5.85
N GLU A 556 9.48 24.14 -6.22
CA GLU A 556 8.65 23.30 -7.07
C GLU A 556 9.20 23.33 -8.51
N ASP A 557 9.79 22.21 -8.93
CA ASP A 557 10.38 22.08 -10.27
C ASP A 557 9.35 21.70 -11.33
N ALA A 558 9.36 22.44 -12.44
CA ALA A 558 8.48 22.22 -13.57
C ALA A 558 8.93 21.07 -14.48
N ALA A 559 10.18 20.60 -14.40
CA ALA A 559 10.76 19.57 -15.29
C ALA A 559 9.95 18.26 -15.30
N VAL A 560 9.28 17.92 -14.19
CA VAL A 560 8.38 16.76 -14.14
C VAL A 560 7.28 16.80 -15.20
N ARG A 561 6.92 17.98 -15.72
CA ARG A 561 5.90 18.16 -16.77
C ARG A 561 6.35 17.67 -18.14
N ASP A 562 7.65 17.50 -18.35
CA ASP A 562 8.22 17.02 -19.62
C ASP A 562 8.28 15.49 -19.71
N THR A 563 7.80 14.78 -18.68
CA THR A 563 7.71 13.31 -18.65
C THR A 563 6.89 12.79 -19.83
N ARG A 564 7.38 11.73 -20.48
CA ARG A 564 6.75 11.03 -21.60
C ARG A 564 6.65 9.54 -21.31
N PRO A 565 5.65 8.83 -21.87
CA PRO A 565 5.59 7.38 -21.75
C PRO A 565 6.73 6.73 -22.55
N ARG A 566 7.10 5.48 -22.21
CA ARG A 566 8.21 4.79 -22.92
C ARG A 566 7.90 4.38 -24.35
N GLY A 567 6.61 4.30 -24.74
CA GLY A 567 6.22 3.67 -26.00
C GLY A 567 6.63 2.19 -26.01
N PRO A 568 6.80 1.55 -27.19
CA PRO A 568 7.14 0.12 -27.28
C PRO A 568 8.59 -0.20 -26.87
N GLY A 569 9.42 0.83 -26.63
CA GLY A 569 10.83 0.68 -26.29
C GLY A 569 11.09 0.69 -24.79
N ALA A 570 12.39 0.64 -24.45
CA ALA A 570 12.87 0.91 -23.09
C ALA A 570 12.82 2.41 -22.79
N PHE A 571 12.70 2.78 -21.52
CA PHE A 571 12.82 4.17 -21.09
C PHE A 571 14.17 4.79 -21.48
N THR A 572 14.17 6.11 -21.63
CA THR A 572 15.38 6.93 -21.71
C THR A 572 15.35 7.97 -20.58
N ALA A 573 16.53 8.47 -20.18
CA ALA A 573 16.61 9.54 -19.18
C ALA A 573 15.84 10.80 -19.62
N SER A 574 15.87 11.13 -20.92
CA SER A 574 15.13 12.27 -21.48
C SER A 574 13.62 12.06 -21.46
N ALA A 575 13.11 10.83 -21.63
CA ALA A 575 11.69 10.54 -21.54
C ALA A 575 11.18 10.61 -20.09
N LEU A 576 11.98 10.20 -19.11
CA LEU A 576 11.62 10.31 -17.70
C LEU A 576 11.63 11.76 -17.20
N ALA A 577 12.52 12.63 -17.71
CA ALA A 577 12.62 14.04 -17.30
C ALA A 577 12.66 14.24 -15.77
N VAL A 578 13.34 13.33 -15.05
CA VAL A 578 13.42 13.36 -13.59
C VAL A 578 14.21 14.59 -13.16
N PRO A 579 13.68 15.42 -12.25
CA PRO A 579 14.38 16.59 -11.77
C PRO A 579 15.74 16.23 -11.17
N ALA A 580 16.75 17.06 -11.42
CA ALA A 580 18.05 16.90 -10.78
C ALA A 580 17.92 17.07 -9.25
N GLY A 581 18.74 16.30 -8.52
CA GLY A 581 18.82 16.29 -7.06
C GLY A 581 19.59 17.46 -6.47
#